data_AF-A0A401IA58-F1
#
_entry.id   AF-A0A401IA58-F1
#
_cell.length_a   1.000
_cell.length_b   1.000
_cell.length_c   1.000
_cell.angle_alpha   90.00
_cell.angle_beta   90.00
_cell.angle_gamma   90.00
#
_symmetry.space_group_name_H-M   'P 1'
#
loop_
_entity.id
_entity.type
_entity.pdbx_description
1 polymer ?
#
loop_
_entity_poly.entity_id
_entity_poly.type
_entity_poly.pdbx_seq_one_letter_code
_entity_poly.pdbx_strand_id
1 'polypeptide(L)'
;MTIFLMDFAVNVFETIAGFMLMLSIYLFPVRSYTPQIVFTSIVMAQTSYLLREVFLLDWLTPFFMLLWMILLLWLLFRIHIFYALLMAVSGYLVYIVVQMMIVLLMQGVSSLAEIQETFLYLKVVQLLSSLVALAISRVLVKKRLGFSFVPDRITEHVRFRGTNRKLLITLIVASIWISVMLSFLSNGLAGFLGVLISISLIAAMIIYLMVIKERSI
;
A
#
# COMPACT_ATOMS: atom_id res chain seq x y z
N MET A 1 -10.03 19.15 18.50
CA MET A 1 -10.11 17.78 19.08
C MET A 1 -10.89 16.81 18.19
N THR A 2 -12.06 17.17 17.67
CA THR A 2 -12.89 16.32 16.80
C THR A 2 -12.21 15.96 15.46
N ILE A 3 -11.58 16.93 14.79
CA ILE A 3 -10.85 16.71 13.53
C ILE A 3 -9.71 15.70 13.71
N PHE A 4 -8.94 15.83 14.79
CA PHE A 4 -7.87 14.90 15.14
C PHE A 4 -8.41 13.47 15.34
N LEU A 5 -9.46 13.30 16.14
CA LEU A 5 -10.04 11.98 16.40
C LEU A 5 -10.57 11.33 15.12
N MET A 6 -11.17 12.12 14.22
CA MET A 6 -11.64 11.63 12.92
C MET A 6 -10.47 11.24 12.00
N ASP A 7 -9.45 12.10 11.88
CA ASP A 7 -8.26 11.80 11.09
C ASP A 7 -7.57 10.52 11.58
N PHE A 8 -7.33 10.44 12.88
CA PHE A 8 -6.69 9.29 13.52
C PHE A 8 -7.48 8.00 13.31
N ALA A 9 -8.80 8.01 13.58
CA ALA A 9 -9.63 6.82 13.44
C ALA A 9 -9.70 6.31 11.99
N VAL A 10 -9.83 7.22 11.02
CA VAL A 10 -9.84 6.86 9.60
C VAL A 10 -8.47 6.33 9.15
N ASN A 11 -7.37 6.96 9.57
CA ASN A 11 -6.02 6.49 9.25
C ASN A 11 -5.70 5.12 9.87
N VAL A 12 -6.19 4.84 11.09
CA VAL A 12 -6.08 3.50 11.70
C VAL A 12 -6.86 2.49 10.86
N PHE A 13 -8.11 2.80 10.49
CA PHE A 13 -8.93 1.90 9.68
C PHE A 13 -8.32 1.62 8.30
N GLU A 14 -7.82 2.67 7.64
CA GLU A 14 -7.09 2.58 6.38
C GLU A 14 -5.85 1.70 6.50
N THR A 15 -5.06 1.89 7.56
CA THR A 15 -3.86 1.08 7.75
C THR A 15 -4.21 -0.38 8.01
N ILE A 16 -5.27 -0.67 8.77
CA ILE A 16 -5.76 -2.05 8.98
C ILE A 16 -6.14 -2.66 7.62
N ALA A 17 -6.93 -1.96 6.82
CA ALA A 17 -7.37 -2.43 5.50
C ALA A 17 -6.19 -2.67 4.55
N GLY A 18 -5.21 -1.76 4.53
CA GLY A 18 -3.99 -1.88 3.75
C GLY A 18 -3.16 -3.10 4.13
N PHE A 19 -2.92 -3.33 5.43
CA PHE A 19 -2.19 -4.52 5.90
C PHE A 19 -2.96 -5.81 5.65
N MET A 20 -4.29 -5.83 5.84
CA MET A 20 -5.10 -7.00 5.53
C MET A 20 -5.04 -7.35 4.04
N LEU A 21 -5.15 -6.36 3.15
CA LEU A 21 -5.00 -6.54 1.71
C LEU A 21 -3.61 -7.08 1.37
N MET A 22 -2.56 -6.44 1.91
CA MET A 22 -1.18 -6.83 1.68
C MET A 22 -0.92 -8.29 2.09
N LEU A 23 -1.28 -8.68 3.31
CA LEU A 23 -1.11 -10.06 3.77
C LEU A 23 -1.94 -11.06 2.95
N SER A 24 -3.13 -10.66 2.51
CA SER A 24 -4.02 -11.50 1.70
C SER A 24 -3.46 -11.79 0.31
N ILE A 25 -2.77 -10.83 -0.31
CA ILE A 25 -2.08 -11.02 -1.61
C ILE A 25 -1.07 -12.17 -1.52
N TYR A 26 -0.47 -12.38 -0.35
CA TYR A 26 0.52 -13.44 -0.11
C TYR A 26 -0.02 -14.63 0.69
N LEU A 27 -1.35 -14.75 0.78
CA LEU A 27 -2.02 -15.84 1.50
C LEU A 27 -1.56 -16.03 2.97
N PHE A 28 -1.00 -14.99 3.58
CA PHE A 28 -0.62 -15.03 5.00
C PHE A 28 -1.86 -15.16 5.88
N PRO A 29 -1.79 -15.90 7.01
CA PRO A 29 -2.92 -16.10 7.89
C PRO A 29 -3.27 -14.82 8.68
N VAL A 30 -4.08 -13.95 8.08
CA VAL A 30 -4.49 -12.64 8.63
C VAL A 30 -5.05 -12.74 10.06
N ARG A 31 -5.77 -13.82 10.38
CA ARG A 31 -6.35 -14.06 11.72
C ARG A 31 -5.28 -14.24 12.80
N SER A 32 -4.17 -14.89 12.48
CA SER A 32 -3.08 -15.12 13.44
C SER A 32 -2.30 -13.85 13.75
N TYR A 33 -2.31 -12.89 12.82
CA TYR A 33 -1.56 -11.63 12.93
C TYR A 33 -2.44 -10.43 13.28
N THR A 34 -3.70 -10.63 13.70
CA THR A 34 -4.61 -9.52 13.99
C THR A 34 -4.08 -8.54 15.05
N PRO A 35 -3.49 -8.99 16.18
CA PRO A 35 -2.88 -8.08 17.16
C PRO A 35 -1.76 -7.23 16.56
N GLN A 36 -0.91 -7.84 15.73
CA GLN A 36 0.22 -7.19 15.06
C GLN A 36 -0.26 -6.13 14.07
N ILE A 37 -1.33 -6.43 13.32
CA ILE A 37 -1.97 -5.49 12.39
C ILE A 37 -2.50 -4.28 13.17
N VAL A 38 -3.29 -4.50 14.23
CA VAL A 38 -3.87 -3.41 15.02
C VAL A 38 -2.78 -2.52 15.64
N PHE A 39 -1.74 -3.12 16.24
CA PHE A 39 -0.62 -2.38 16.80
C PHE A 39 0.10 -1.55 15.73
N THR A 40 0.40 -2.15 14.58
CA THR A 40 1.03 -1.49 13.44
C THR A 40 0.20 -0.31 12.95
N SER A 41 -1.12 -0.49 12.83
CA SER A 41 -2.03 0.56 12.37
C SER A 41 -2.08 1.76 13.31
N ILE A 42 -2.04 1.53 14.63
CA ILE A 42 -1.98 2.62 15.62
C ILE A 42 -0.67 3.39 15.50
N VAL A 43 0.47 2.69 15.45
CA VAL A 43 1.80 3.33 15.34
C VAL A 43 1.92 4.13 14.05
N MET A 44 1.46 3.57 12.93
CA MET A 44 1.51 4.24 11.64
C MET A 44 0.56 5.44 11.56
N ALA A 45 -0.67 5.32 12.06
CA ALA A 45 -1.61 6.45 12.10
C ALA A 45 -1.07 7.60 12.96
N GLN A 46 -0.51 7.29 14.13
CA GLN A 46 0.14 8.28 14.98
C GLN A 46 1.32 8.96 14.26
N THR A 47 2.16 8.17 13.60
CA THR A 47 3.33 8.70 12.89
C THR A 47 2.92 9.55 11.69
N SER A 48 1.86 9.18 10.98
CA SER A 48 1.28 9.96 9.89
C SER A 48 0.79 11.31 10.38
N TYR A 49 0.06 11.34 11.48
CA TYR A 49 -0.40 12.58 12.10
C TYR A 49 0.78 13.49 12.50
N LEU A 50 1.80 12.94 13.16
CA LEU A 50 2.98 13.73 13.56
C LEU A 50 3.69 14.33 12.34
N LEU A 51 3.89 13.56 11.28
CA LEU A 51 4.58 14.05 10.08
C LEU A 51 3.79 15.13 9.35
N ARG A 52 2.48 14.97 9.20
CA ARG A 52 1.65 15.92 8.44
C ARG A 52 1.28 17.17 9.23
N GLU A 53 0.79 17.00 10.45
CA GLU A 53 0.15 18.08 11.20
C GLU A 53 1.12 18.80 12.15
N VAL A 54 2.09 18.08 12.73
CA VAL A 54 3.05 18.66 13.68
C VAL A 54 4.31 19.13 12.97
N PHE A 55 4.85 18.30 12.08
CA PHE A 55 6.10 18.61 11.36
C PHE A 55 5.89 19.25 9.99
N LEU A 56 4.66 19.25 9.44
CA LEU A 56 4.34 19.82 8.11
C LEU A 56 5.19 19.21 6.98
N LEU A 57 5.46 17.90 7.08
CA LEU A 57 6.26 17.10 6.16
C LEU A 57 5.38 16.19 5.29
N ASP A 58 4.35 16.75 4.66
CA ASP A 58 3.40 15.99 3.82
C ASP A 58 4.09 15.23 2.69
N TRP A 59 5.05 15.87 2.01
CA TRP A 59 5.79 15.29 0.89
C TRP A 59 6.65 14.09 1.30
N LEU A 60 7.12 14.05 2.56
CA LEU A 60 7.99 13.01 3.09
C LEU A 60 7.18 11.86 3.73
N THR A 61 5.93 12.13 4.09
CA THR A 61 5.07 11.17 4.80
C THR A 61 4.92 9.83 4.08
N PRO A 62 4.64 9.76 2.76
CA PRO A 62 4.52 8.48 2.05
C PRO A 62 5.78 7.61 2.12
N PHE A 63 6.97 8.23 2.07
CA PHE A 63 8.25 7.52 2.16
C PHE A 63 8.46 6.93 3.54
N PHE A 64 8.20 7.70 4.59
CA PHE A 64 8.27 7.22 5.96
C PHE A 64 7.24 6.12 6.23
N MET A 65 6.02 6.25 5.70
CA MET A 65 5.00 5.21 5.85
C MET A 65 5.42 3.90 5.18
N LEU A 66 5.97 3.96 3.96
CA LEU A 66 6.47 2.76 3.27
C LEU A 66 7.64 2.12 4.04
N LEU A 67 8.58 2.94 4.55
CA LEU A 67 9.68 2.46 5.39
C LEU A 67 9.16 1.79 6.67
N TRP A 68 8.18 2.41 7.33
CA TRP A 68 7.51 1.83 8.50
C TRP A 68 6.84 0.48 8.18
N MET A 69 6.16 0.37 7.04
CA MET A 69 5.58 -0.91 6.60
C MET A 69 6.66 -1.99 6.48
N ILE A 70 7.78 -1.68 5.83
CA ILE A 70 8.89 -2.64 5.66
C ILE A 70 9.47 -3.07 7.01
N LEU A 71 9.75 -2.11 7.90
CA LEU A 71 10.32 -2.37 9.22
C LEU A 71 9.38 -3.19 10.09
N LEU A 72 8.08 -2.89 10.08
CA LEU A 72 7.09 -3.61 10.88
C LEU A 72 6.86 -5.02 10.34
N LEU A 73 6.79 -5.22 9.03
CA LEU A 73 6.76 -6.56 8.43
C LEU A 73 8.00 -7.37 8.79
N TRP A 74 9.17 -6.75 8.79
CA TRP A 74 10.41 -7.43 9.14
C TRP A 74 10.47 -7.82 10.62
N LEU A 75 10.23 -6.87 11.52
CA LEU A 75 10.43 -7.05 12.96
C LEU A 75 9.23 -7.72 13.65
N LEU A 76 8.01 -7.27 13.35
CA LEU A 76 6.79 -7.70 14.04
C LEU A 76 6.19 -8.96 13.41
N PHE A 77 6.16 -9.03 12.08
CA PHE A 77 5.63 -10.19 11.35
C PHE A 77 6.71 -11.25 11.07
N ARG A 78 7.97 -10.98 11.44
CA ARG A 78 9.09 -11.93 11.30
C ARG A 78 9.30 -12.39 9.84
N ILE A 79 9.12 -11.48 8.90
CA ILE A 79 9.29 -11.73 7.47
C ILE A 79 10.71 -11.31 7.07
N HIS A 80 11.45 -12.12 6.32
CA HIS A 80 12.80 -11.73 5.88
C HIS A 80 12.76 -10.42 5.06
N ILE A 81 13.73 -9.52 5.29
CA ILE A 81 13.71 -8.12 4.80
C ILE A 81 13.42 -7.98 3.30
N PHE A 82 13.95 -8.89 2.47
CA PHE A 82 13.67 -8.92 1.04
C PHE A 82 12.18 -9.11 0.72
N TYR A 83 11.52 -10.05 1.40
CA TYR A 83 10.10 -10.30 1.23
C TYR A 83 9.26 -9.21 1.88
N ALA A 84 9.69 -8.65 3.02
CA ALA A 84 9.05 -7.49 3.63
C ALA A 84 9.01 -6.30 2.66
N LEU A 85 10.11 -6.02 1.96
CA LEU A 85 10.17 -5.00 0.91
C LEU A 85 9.20 -5.29 -0.24
N LEU A 86 9.22 -6.53 -0.74
CA LEU A 86 8.34 -6.97 -1.83
C LEU A 86 6.86 -6.84 -1.45
N MET A 87 6.50 -7.26 -0.25
CA MET A 87 5.13 -7.18 0.28
C MET A 87 4.70 -5.74 0.50
N ALA A 88 5.53 -4.92 1.14
CA ALA A 88 5.23 -3.52 1.38
C ALA A 88 4.97 -2.76 0.09
N VAL A 89 5.89 -2.83 -0.88
CA VAL A 89 5.79 -2.07 -2.14
C VAL A 89 4.61 -2.54 -2.98
N SER A 90 4.41 -3.85 -3.13
CA SER A 90 3.31 -4.36 -3.96
C SER A 90 1.94 -4.14 -3.31
N GLY A 91 1.81 -4.37 -2.00
CA GLY A 91 0.57 -4.09 -1.28
C GLY A 91 0.22 -2.60 -1.30
N TYR A 92 1.22 -1.74 -1.10
CA TYR A 92 1.05 -0.29 -1.17
C TYR A 92 0.64 0.17 -2.57
N LEU A 93 1.27 -0.38 -3.63
CA LEU A 93 0.92 -0.09 -5.02
C LEU A 93 -0.53 -0.49 -5.34
N VAL A 94 -0.95 -1.70 -4.97
CA VAL A 94 -2.32 -2.15 -5.20
C VAL A 94 -3.31 -1.25 -4.45
N TYR A 95 -2.99 -0.85 -3.22
CA TYR A 95 -3.82 0.06 -2.44
C TYR A 95 -3.91 1.45 -3.08
N ILE A 96 -2.81 2.03 -3.56
CA ILE A 96 -2.82 3.31 -4.28
C ILE A 96 -3.69 3.22 -5.53
N VAL A 97 -3.58 2.15 -6.31
CA VAL A 97 -4.42 1.97 -7.51
C VAL A 97 -5.89 1.97 -7.12
N VAL A 98 -6.28 1.23 -6.08
CA VAL A 98 -7.65 1.25 -5.56
C VAL A 98 -8.07 2.68 -5.18
N GLN A 99 -7.24 3.38 -4.43
CA GLN A 99 -7.54 4.73 -3.97
C GLN A 99 -7.68 5.74 -5.11
N MET A 100 -6.78 5.70 -6.09
CA MET A 100 -6.87 6.56 -7.28
C MET A 100 -8.11 6.24 -8.13
N MET A 101 -8.52 4.97 -8.21
CA MET A 101 -9.77 4.60 -8.88
C MET A 101 -10.99 5.17 -8.14
N ILE A 102 -10.99 5.17 -6.80
CA ILE A 102 -12.05 5.82 -6.02
C ILE A 102 -12.07 7.33 -6.27
N VAL A 103 -10.92 8.00 -6.28
CA VAL A 103 -10.83 9.43 -6.60
C VAL A 103 -11.39 9.71 -8.00
N LEU A 104 -11.07 8.88 -9.00
CA LEU A 104 -11.60 9.02 -10.35
C LEU A 104 -13.13 8.88 -10.40
N LEU A 105 -13.69 7.93 -9.65
CA LEU A 105 -15.15 7.76 -9.55
C LEU A 105 -15.82 8.96 -8.86
N MET A 106 -15.18 9.54 -7.84
CA MET A 106 -15.70 10.72 -7.14
C MET A 106 -15.69 12.00 -8.00
N GLN A 107 -14.87 12.04 -9.06
CA GLN A 107 -14.91 13.18 -9.99
C GLN A 107 -16.25 13.34 -10.73
N GLY A 108 -17.09 12.30 -10.74
CA GLY A 108 -18.47 12.43 -11.25
C GLY A 108 -19.36 13.32 -10.38
N VAL A 109 -18.95 13.63 -9.15
CA VAL A 109 -19.73 14.41 -8.17
C VAL A 109 -19.05 15.74 -7.82
N SER A 110 -17.71 15.78 -7.77
CA SER A 110 -16.93 16.96 -7.36
C SER A 110 -15.68 17.15 -8.22
N SER A 111 -15.12 18.35 -8.27
CA SER A 111 -13.88 18.58 -9.02
C SER A 111 -12.67 17.93 -8.36
N LEU A 112 -11.64 17.58 -9.13
CA LEU A 112 -10.40 16.97 -8.58
C LEU A 112 -9.73 17.85 -7.52
N ALA A 113 -9.72 19.17 -7.72
CA ALA A 113 -9.17 20.13 -6.76
C ALA A 113 -9.95 20.09 -5.43
N GLU A 114 -11.27 20.11 -5.51
CA GLU A 114 -12.13 20.07 -4.33
C GLU A 114 -11.97 18.76 -3.54
N ILE A 115 -11.83 17.63 -4.24
CA ILE A 115 -11.59 16.31 -3.61
C ILE A 115 -10.25 16.28 -2.86
N GLN A 116 -9.23 16.94 -3.40
CA GLN A 116 -7.87 16.95 -2.82
C GLN A 116 -7.73 17.97 -1.67
N GLU A 117 -8.41 19.11 -1.74
CA GLU A 117 -8.27 20.19 -0.76
C GLU A 117 -9.24 20.05 0.43
N THR A 118 -10.36 19.36 0.25
CA THR A 118 -11.38 19.24 1.31
C THR A 118 -11.10 18.03 2.20
N PHE A 119 -10.89 18.29 3.49
CA PHE A 119 -10.68 17.25 4.51
C PHE A 119 -11.74 16.14 4.47
N LEU A 120 -13.03 16.50 4.38
CA LEU A 120 -14.12 15.52 4.35
C LEU A 120 -14.03 14.60 3.12
N TYR A 121 -13.75 15.13 1.94
CA TYR A 121 -13.61 14.30 0.73
C TYR A 121 -12.42 13.35 0.84
N LEU A 122 -11.27 13.82 1.36
CA LEU A 122 -10.11 12.95 1.62
C LEU A 122 -10.47 11.79 2.55
N LYS A 123 -11.20 12.05 3.64
CA LYS A 123 -11.62 11.00 4.58
C LYS A 123 -12.61 10.02 3.95
N VAL A 124 -13.53 10.50 3.13
CA VAL A 124 -14.47 9.64 2.38
C VAL A 124 -13.71 8.76 1.39
N VAL A 125 -12.76 9.31 0.65
CA VAL A 125 -11.88 8.55 -0.26
C VAL A 125 -11.15 7.45 0.51
N GLN A 126 -10.52 7.76 1.64
CA GLN A 126 -9.81 6.79 2.47
C GLN A 126 -10.73 5.67 2.96
N LEU A 127 -11.93 6.01 3.47
CA LEU A 127 -12.91 5.04 3.94
C LEU A 127 -13.39 4.12 2.81
N LEU A 128 -13.77 4.67 1.66
CA LEU A 128 -14.21 3.88 0.51
C LEU A 128 -13.09 2.97 -0.01
N SER A 129 -11.87 3.49 -0.10
CA SER A 129 -10.69 2.72 -0.51
C SER A 129 -10.41 1.56 0.46
N SER A 130 -10.54 1.81 1.76
CA SER A 130 -10.40 0.81 2.81
C SER A 130 -11.45 -0.30 2.71
N LEU A 131 -12.71 0.06 2.44
CA LEU A 131 -13.79 -0.90 2.26
C LEU A 131 -13.56 -1.78 1.03
N VAL A 132 -13.13 -1.19 -0.08
CA VAL A 132 -12.77 -1.94 -1.30
C VAL A 132 -11.57 -2.85 -1.05
N ALA A 133 -10.53 -2.36 -0.38
CA ALA A 133 -9.36 -3.16 -0.01
C ALA A 133 -9.74 -4.37 0.87
N LEU A 134 -10.63 -4.19 1.86
CA LEU A 134 -11.15 -5.29 2.68
C LEU A 134 -12.00 -6.27 1.86
N ALA A 135 -12.81 -5.79 0.92
CA ALA A 135 -13.58 -6.65 0.02
C ALA A 135 -12.65 -7.49 -0.86
N ILE A 136 -11.63 -6.88 -1.46
CA ILE A 136 -10.61 -7.58 -2.25
C ILE A 136 -9.89 -8.61 -1.38
N SER A 137 -9.40 -8.22 -0.21
CA SER A 137 -8.76 -9.12 0.77
C SER A 137 -9.61 -10.35 1.07
N ARG A 138 -10.91 -10.18 1.35
CA ARG A 138 -11.83 -11.30 1.59
C ARG A 138 -11.98 -12.21 0.38
N VAL A 139 -12.06 -11.66 -0.83
CA VAL A 139 -12.14 -12.44 -2.07
C VAL A 139 -10.86 -13.24 -2.29
N LEU A 140 -9.69 -12.63 -2.11
CA LEU A 140 -8.39 -13.28 -2.24
C LEU A 140 -8.26 -14.47 -1.27
N VAL A 141 -8.59 -14.26 0.02
CA VAL A 141 -8.53 -15.32 1.04
C VAL A 141 -9.55 -16.42 0.76
N LYS A 142 -10.80 -16.08 0.45
CA LYS A 142 -11.88 -17.07 0.23
C LYS A 142 -11.60 -17.94 -1.00
N LYS A 143 -11.09 -17.35 -2.08
CA LYS A 143 -10.76 -18.07 -3.31
C LYS A 143 -9.33 -18.62 -3.34
N ARG A 144 -8.53 -18.37 -2.28
CA ARG A 144 -7.10 -18.67 -2.21
C ARG A 144 -6.32 -18.15 -3.43
N LEU A 145 -6.70 -16.94 -3.88
CA LEU A 145 -6.02 -16.24 -4.97
C LEU A 145 -4.92 -15.38 -4.34
N GLY A 146 -3.68 -15.79 -4.49
CA GLY A 146 -2.52 -15.08 -3.95
C GLY A 146 -1.24 -15.88 -4.19
N PHE A 147 -0.15 -15.42 -3.60
CA PHE A 147 1.19 -15.96 -3.80
C PHE A 147 1.68 -16.72 -2.57
N SER A 148 2.11 -17.97 -2.73
CA SER A 148 2.62 -18.79 -1.63
C SER A 148 4.16 -18.82 -1.55
N PHE A 149 4.84 -18.24 -2.54
CA PHE A 149 6.30 -18.23 -2.60
C PHE A 149 7.02 -17.46 -1.48
N VAL A 150 6.29 -16.69 -0.66
CA VAL A 150 6.88 -15.92 0.43
C VAL A 150 6.93 -16.80 1.69
N PRO A 151 8.13 -17.11 2.21
CA PRO A 151 8.25 -17.92 3.40
C PRO A 151 7.86 -17.16 4.67
N ASP A 152 7.16 -17.87 5.56
CA ASP A 152 6.73 -17.37 6.88
C ASP A 152 7.86 -17.35 7.93
N ARG A 153 9.12 -17.59 7.55
CA ARG A 153 10.26 -17.73 8.48
C ARG A 153 11.43 -16.82 8.10
N ILE A 154 12.01 -16.15 9.11
CA ILE A 154 13.17 -15.23 8.97
C ILE A 154 14.41 -15.94 8.42
N THR A 155 14.61 -17.22 8.75
CA THR A 155 15.87 -17.95 8.51
C THR A 155 16.04 -18.49 7.09
N GLU A 156 15.12 -18.18 6.17
CA GLU A 156 15.22 -18.64 4.79
C GLU A 156 16.26 -17.82 4.01
N HIS A 157 17.25 -18.53 3.44
CA HIS A 157 18.29 -17.91 2.62
C HIS A 157 17.73 -17.49 1.26
N VAL A 158 17.52 -16.19 1.05
CA VAL A 158 17.15 -15.65 -0.26
C VAL A 158 18.32 -15.77 -1.22
N ARG A 159 18.23 -16.72 -2.17
CA ARG A 159 19.18 -16.79 -3.29
C ARG A 159 18.90 -15.63 -4.25
N PHE A 160 19.82 -14.67 -4.33
CA PHE A 160 19.77 -13.53 -5.26
C PHE A 160 20.13 -13.93 -6.71
N ARG A 161 19.49 -14.97 -7.27
CA ARG A 161 19.69 -15.38 -8.67
C ARG A 161 18.35 -15.43 -9.42
N GLY A 162 18.38 -15.14 -10.72
CA GLY A 162 17.22 -15.22 -11.62
C GLY A 162 16.11 -14.23 -11.29
N THR A 163 14.90 -14.74 -11.04
CA THR A 163 13.65 -13.97 -10.84
C THR A 163 13.71 -13.03 -9.63
N ASN A 164 14.39 -13.41 -8.56
CA ASN A 164 14.51 -12.58 -7.35
C ASN A 164 15.30 -11.28 -7.61
N ARG A 165 16.33 -11.34 -8.47
CA ARG A 165 17.09 -10.14 -8.88
C ARG A 165 16.26 -9.22 -9.76
N LYS A 166 15.46 -9.78 -10.69
CA LYS A 166 14.53 -9.00 -11.52
C LYS A 166 13.49 -8.28 -10.65
N LEU A 167 12.89 -8.98 -9.68
CA LEU A 167 11.97 -8.38 -8.72
C LEU A 167 12.62 -7.23 -7.95
N LEU A 168 13.83 -7.41 -7.43
CA LEU A 168 14.53 -6.34 -6.69
C LEU A 168 14.78 -5.10 -7.53
N ILE A 169 15.25 -5.27 -8.77
CA ILE A 169 15.48 -4.15 -9.70
C ILE A 169 14.16 -3.45 -10.02
N THR A 170 13.11 -4.20 -10.32
CA THR A 170 11.78 -3.64 -10.61
C THR A 170 11.22 -2.87 -9.42
N LEU A 171 11.42 -3.34 -8.18
CA LEU A 171 10.99 -2.63 -6.97
C LEU A 171 11.71 -1.29 -6.78
N ILE A 172 13.03 -1.25 -7.01
CA ILE A 172 13.82 -0.01 -6.91
C ILE A 172 13.37 0.98 -7.99
N VAL A 173 13.26 0.53 -9.23
CA VAL A 173 12.80 1.37 -10.35
C VAL A 173 11.38 1.87 -10.10
N ALA A 174 10.48 1.01 -9.63
CA ALA A 174 9.11 1.38 -9.26
C ALA A 174 9.09 2.48 -8.18
N SER A 175 9.89 2.33 -7.13
CA SER A 175 9.94 3.30 -6.03
C SER A 175 10.40 4.69 -6.49
N ILE A 176 11.46 4.73 -7.33
CA ILE A 176 11.94 5.97 -7.93
C ILE A 176 10.88 6.56 -8.88
N TRP A 177 10.26 5.72 -9.71
CA TRP A 177 9.27 6.16 -10.68
C TRP A 177 8.02 6.75 -10.02
N ILE A 178 7.48 6.11 -8.98
CA ILE A 178 6.34 6.63 -8.21
C ILE A 178 6.67 8.02 -7.67
N SER A 179 7.89 8.21 -7.16
CA SER A 179 8.35 9.50 -6.63
C SER A 179 8.34 10.61 -7.68
N VAL A 180 8.81 10.30 -8.89
CA VAL A 180 8.81 11.25 -10.01
C VAL A 180 7.39 11.51 -10.51
N MET A 181 6.53 10.49 -10.59
CA MET A 181 5.16 10.66 -11.10
C MET A 181 4.27 11.45 -10.15
N LEU A 182 4.47 11.36 -8.83
CA LEU A 182 3.69 12.12 -7.86
C LEU A 182 3.84 13.65 -8.04
N SER A 183 4.96 14.14 -8.59
CA SER A 183 5.11 15.58 -8.90
C SER A 183 4.22 16.05 -10.05
N PHE A 184 3.73 15.14 -10.89
CA PHE A 184 2.83 15.46 -12.01
C PHE A 184 1.35 15.45 -11.61
N LEU A 185 1.03 15.10 -10.37
CA LEU A 185 -0.36 15.03 -9.89
C LEU A 185 -1.05 16.42 -9.90
N SER A 186 -0.27 17.50 -9.83
CA SER A 186 -0.76 18.89 -9.86
C SER A 186 -1.17 19.38 -11.26
N ASN A 187 -0.87 18.63 -12.32
CA ASN A 187 -1.15 19.03 -13.71
C ASN A 187 -2.59 18.73 -14.16
N GLY A 188 -3.55 18.81 -13.23
CA GLY A 188 -4.97 18.55 -13.48
C GLY A 188 -5.30 17.10 -13.86
N LEU A 189 -6.44 16.92 -14.53
CA LEU A 189 -6.99 15.60 -14.90
C LEU A 189 -6.01 14.75 -15.71
N ALA A 190 -5.38 15.34 -16.73
CA ALA A 190 -4.46 14.62 -17.62
C ALA A 190 -3.23 14.11 -16.84
N GLY A 191 -2.68 14.92 -15.93
CA GLY A 191 -1.62 14.51 -15.01
C GLY A 191 -2.06 13.35 -14.13
N PHE A 192 -3.24 13.47 -13.49
CA PHE A 192 -3.81 12.43 -12.65
C PHE A 192 -3.99 11.09 -13.38
N LEU A 193 -4.57 11.11 -14.59
CA LEU A 193 -4.75 9.90 -15.42
C LEU A 193 -3.40 9.30 -15.84
N GLY A 194 -2.43 10.13 -16.21
CA GLY A 194 -1.07 9.68 -16.54
C GLY A 194 -0.39 8.96 -15.38
N VAL A 195 -0.52 9.50 -14.16
CA VAL A 195 -0.02 8.87 -12.93
C VAL A 195 -0.76 7.55 -12.66
N LEU A 196 -2.09 7.52 -12.76
CA LEU A 196 -2.90 6.32 -12.54
C LEU A 196 -2.49 5.19 -13.50
N ILE A 197 -2.36 5.48 -14.81
CA ILE A 197 -1.96 4.50 -15.81
C ILE A 197 -0.56 3.99 -15.51
N SER A 198 0.38 4.88 -15.19
CA SER A 198 1.76 4.53 -14.90
C SER A 198 1.90 3.61 -13.68
N ILE A 199 1.23 3.95 -12.58
CA ILE A 199 1.23 3.15 -11.35
C ILE A 199 0.55 1.79 -11.61
N SER A 200 -0.54 1.77 -12.38
CA SER A 200 -1.24 0.54 -12.74
C SER A 200 -0.37 -0.40 -13.59
N LEU A 201 0.39 0.14 -14.54
CA LEU A 201 1.33 -0.63 -15.36
C LEU A 201 2.47 -1.22 -14.52
N ILE A 202 3.00 -0.46 -13.57
CA ILE A 202 4.04 -0.93 -12.64
C ILE A 202 3.49 -2.03 -11.72
N ALA A 203 2.31 -1.82 -11.14
CA ALA A 203 1.64 -2.81 -10.33
C ALA A 203 1.41 -4.11 -11.13
N ALA A 204 0.92 -4.00 -12.38
CA ALA A 204 0.74 -5.14 -13.27
C ALA A 204 2.05 -5.86 -13.60
N MET A 205 3.13 -5.13 -13.85
CA MET A 205 4.46 -5.70 -14.10
C MET A 205 4.99 -6.46 -12.88
N ILE A 206 4.84 -5.90 -11.67
CA ILE A 206 5.25 -6.54 -10.42
C ILE A 206 4.44 -7.82 -10.19
N ILE A 207 3.11 -7.74 -10.32
CA ILE A 207 2.21 -8.90 -10.20
C ILE A 207 2.57 -9.96 -11.24
N TYR A 208 2.87 -9.59 -12.48
CA TYR A 208 3.30 -10.53 -13.52
C TYR A 208 4.61 -11.25 -13.14
N LEU A 209 5.61 -10.53 -12.62
CA LEU A 209 6.85 -11.14 -12.14
C LEU A 209 6.60 -12.07 -10.94
N MET A 210 5.64 -11.74 -10.07
CA MET A 210 5.22 -12.61 -8.97
C MET A 210 4.55 -13.89 -9.47
N VAL A 211 3.72 -13.81 -10.51
CA VAL A 211 3.13 -15.01 -11.16
C VAL A 211 4.21 -15.90 -11.76
N ILE A 212 5.21 -15.33 -12.43
CA ILE A 212 6.36 -16.10 -12.93
C ILE A 212 7.11 -16.77 -11.77
N LYS A 213 7.30 -16.05 -10.66
CA LYS A 213 7.99 -16.57 -9.49
C LYS A 213 7.22 -17.74 -8.86
N GLU A 214 5.90 -17.61 -8.71
CA GLU A 214 5.03 -18.67 -8.17
C GLU A 214 5.10 -19.94 -9.03
N ARG A 215 5.09 -19.80 -10.37
CA ARG A 215 5.22 -20.94 -11.30
C ARG A 215 6.61 -21.59 -11.31
N SER A 216 7.61 -20.97 -10.69
CA SER A 216 8.99 -21.49 -10.64
C SER A 216 9.30 -22.31 -9.39
N ILE A 217 8.31 -22.51 -8.52
CA ILE A 217 8.36 -23.34 -7.31
C ILE A 217 7.69 -24.67 -7.62
#